data_AF-A0AAP5QHE1-F1
#
_entry.id   AF-A0AAP5QHE1-F1
#
_cell.length_a   1.000
_cell.length_b   1.000
_cell.length_c   1.000
_cell.angle_alpha   90.00
_cell.angle_beta   90.00
_cell.angle_gamma   90.00
#
_symmetry.space_group_name_H-M   'P 1'
#
loop_
_entity.id
_entity.type
_entity.pdbx_description
1 polymer ?
#
loop_
_entity_poly.entity_id
_entity_poly.type
_entity_poly.pdbx_seq_one_letter_code
_entity_poly.pdbx_strand_id
1 'polypeptide(L)'
;MEKNQQFDESWKALGNAELHRTIEQKCAAIQQAAVSAPMVLVAHVTVNDETLIVKASDITTAALIALNGEPKAGMRLDATIVFDAMTQDEFAAVPEYQ
;
A
#
# COMPACT_ATOMS: atom_id res chain seq x y z
N MET A 1 9.78 20.82 -22.86
CA MET A 1 10.41 19.80 -22.01
C MET A 1 11.72 20.38 -21.54
N GLU A 2 11.86 20.76 -20.28
CA GLU A 2 13.15 21.03 -19.63
C GLU A 2 12.91 21.42 -18.17
N LYS A 3 12.81 20.39 -17.31
CA LYS A 3 13.09 20.51 -15.88
C LYS A 3 13.89 19.27 -15.50
N ASN A 4 15.08 19.14 -16.08
CA ASN A 4 16.01 18.11 -15.66
C ASN A 4 17.09 18.75 -14.78
N GLN A 5 16.89 18.54 -13.49
CA GLN A 5 17.91 18.43 -12.45
C GLN A 5 19.04 19.46 -12.49
N GLN A 6 18.80 20.54 -11.75
CA GLN A 6 19.84 21.30 -11.10
C GLN A 6 20.50 20.37 -10.05
N PHE A 7 21.46 19.55 -10.46
CA PHE A 7 22.33 18.85 -9.53
C PHE A 7 23.22 19.90 -8.87
N ASP A 8 22.88 20.22 -7.62
CA ASP A 8 23.62 21.13 -6.78
C ASP A 8 25.09 20.67 -6.67
N GLU A 9 26.02 21.48 -7.19
CA GLU A 9 27.46 21.22 -7.19
C GLU A 9 28.12 21.42 -5.81
N SER A 10 27.33 21.60 -4.74
CA SER A 10 27.76 21.73 -3.34
C SER A 10 28.79 20.69 -2.88
N TRP A 11 28.85 19.52 -3.53
CA TRP A 11 29.82 18.46 -3.27
C TRP A 11 31.27 18.84 -3.52
N LYS A 12 31.54 19.81 -4.40
CA LYS A 12 32.91 20.26 -4.72
C LYS A 12 33.57 21.04 -3.57
N ALA A 13 32.78 21.53 -2.61
CA ALA A 13 33.26 22.28 -1.45
C ALA A 13 33.48 21.40 -0.20
N LEU A 14 33.08 20.13 -0.24
CA LEU A 14 33.16 19.23 0.91
C LEU A 14 34.54 18.57 0.96
N GLY A 15 35.19 18.61 2.12
CA GLY A 15 36.38 17.80 2.38
C GLY A 15 36.05 16.31 2.29
N ASN A 16 37.05 15.46 2.04
CA ASN A 16 36.87 14.02 1.78
C ASN A 16 36.02 13.29 2.85
N ALA A 17 36.14 13.68 4.12
CA ALA A 17 35.36 13.12 5.21
C ALA A 17 33.87 13.51 5.17
N GLU A 18 33.57 14.76 4.78
CA GLU A 18 32.19 15.25 4.70
C GLU A 18 31.48 14.70 3.45
N LEU A 19 32.20 14.58 2.33
CA LEU A 19 31.72 13.88 1.14
C LEU A 19 31.32 12.42 1.48
N HIS A 20 32.16 11.71 2.23
CA HIS A 20 31.86 10.34 2.67
C HIS A 20 30.59 10.27 3.52
N ARG A 21 30.47 11.14 4.53
CA ARG A 21 29.30 11.22 5.41
C ARG A 21 28.01 11.49 4.64
N THR A 22 28.03 12.43 3.70
CA THR A 22 26.83 12.74 2.92
C THR A 22 26.47 11.62 1.95
N ILE A 23 27.44 10.88 1.40
CA ILE A 23 27.17 9.67 0.60
C ILE A 23 26.51 8.60 1.46
N GLU A 24 27.03 8.32 2.66
CA GLU A 24 26.42 7.35 3.59
C GLU A 24 24.98 7.72 3.96
N GLN A 25 24.73 9.01 4.24
CA GLN A 25 23.37 9.50 4.52
C GLN A 25 22.43 9.31 3.33
N LYS A 26 22.89 9.58 2.11
CA LYS A 26 22.09 9.36 0.89
C LYS A 26 21.85 7.89 0.61
N CYS A 27 22.86 7.04 0.78
CA CYS A 27 22.70 5.59 0.69
C CYS A 27 21.70 5.10 1.74
N ALA A 28 21.78 5.55 2.99
CA ALA A 28 20.82 5.17 4.04
C ALA A 28 19.38 5.63 3.72
N ALA A 29 19.21 6.84 3.17
CA ALA A 29 17.90 7.33 2.74
C ALA A 29 17.34 6.54 1.56
N ILE A 30 18.18 6.20 0.57
CA ILE A 30 17.82 5.32 -0.55
C ILE A 30 17.48 3.92 -0.03
N GLN A 31 18.24 3.41 0.93
CA GLN A 31 18.02 2.10 1.52
C GLN A 31 16.73 2.07 2.33
N GLN A 32 16.42 3.12 3.12
CA GLN A 32 15.14 3.27 3.80
C GLN A 32 13.97 3.40 2.82
N ALA A 33 14.15 4.11 1.71
CA ALA A 33 13.15 4.17 0.64
C ALA A 33 13.01 2.83 -0.11
N ALA A 34 14.07 2.01 -0.12
CA ALA A 34 14.09 0.67 -0.71
C ALA A 34 13.69 -0.44 0.29
N VAL A 35 13.57 -0.14 1.59
CA VAL A 35 12.90 -1.03 2.54
C VAL A 35 11.43 -0.99 2.14
N SER A 36 11.06 -2.01 1.37
CA SER A 36 9.71 -2.48 1.17
C SER A 36 8.91 -2.29 2.45
N ALA A 37 8.08 -1.25 2.50
CA ALA A 37 6.98 -1.25 3.46
C ALA A 37 6.29 -2.62 3.31
N PRO A 38 6.03 -3.34 4.42
CA PRO A 38 5.48 -4.68 4.33
C PRO A 38 4.24 -4.66 3.45
N MET A 39 4.30 -5.38 2.34
CA MET A 39 3.19 -5.51 1.41
C MET A 39 2.17 -6.45 2.02
N VAL A 40 0.90 -6.05 1.94
CA VAL A 40 -0.26 -6.81 2.38
C VAL A 40 -1.04 -7.20 1.14
N LEU A 41 -1.34 -8.49 1.01
CA LEU A 41 -2.26 -8.97 -0.01
C LEU A 41 -3.68 -8.67 0.48
N VAL A 42 -4.42 -7.89 -0.32
CA VAL A 42 -5.78 -7.46 -0.02
C VAL A 42 -6.76 -7.99 -1.06
N ALA A 43 -8.03 -7.89 -0.73
CA ALA A 43 -9.12 -8.25 -1.59
C ALA A 43 -10.21 -7.20 -1.56
N HIS A 44 -10.60 -6.77 -2.76
CA HIS A 44 -11.76 -5.93 -3.01
C HIS A 44 -12.95 -6.85 -3.24
N VAL A 45 -13.85 -6.92 -2.26
CA VAL A 45 -15.06 -7.72 -2.31
C VAL A 45 -16.22 -6.79 -2.65
N THR A 46 -16.82 -6.96 -3.82
CA THR A 46 -17.96 -6.15 -4.28
C THR A 46 -19.25 -6.96 -4.30
N VAL A 47 -20.30 -6.42 -3.70
CA VAL A 47 -21.66 -6.99 -3.66
C VAL A 47 -22.66 -5.85 -3.84
N ASN A 48 -23.62 -5.97 -4.77
CA ASN A 48 -24.64 -4.95 -5.05
C ASN A 48 -24.07 -3.51 -5.18
N ASP A 49 -22.95 -3.36 -5.92
CA ASP A 49 -22.23 -2.10 -6.14
C ASP A 49 -21.50 -1.52 -4.91
N GLU A 50 -21.60 -2.12 -3.73
CA GLU A 50 -20.79 -1.78 -2.56
C GLU A 50 -19.51 -2.61 -2.54
N THR A 51 -18.37 -1.98 -2.25
CA THR A 51 -17.06 -2.65 -2.23
C THR A 51 -16.42 -2.51 -0.86
N LEU A 52 -16.01 -3.64 -0.29
CA LEU A 52 -15.23 -3.70 0.94
C LEU A 52 -13.80 -4.13 0.61
N ILE A 53 -12.82 -3.51 1.26
CA ILE A 53 -11.41 -3.91 1.17
C ILE A 53 -11.03 -4.63 2.46
N VAL A 54 -10.58 -5.88 2.33
CA VAL A 54 -10.11 -6.69 3.46
C VAL A 54 -8.75 -7.30 3.15
N LYS A 55 -8.06 -7.82 4.16
CA LYS A 55 -6.93 -8.72 3.88
C LYS A 55 -7.42 -9.94 3.13
N ALA A 56 -6.63 -10.42 2.18
CA ALA A 56 -6.99 -11.59 1.39
C ALA A 56 -7.19 -12.86 2.23
N SER A 57 -6.54 -12.96 3.39
CA SER A 57 -6.76 -14.04 4.36
C SER A 57 -8.13 -14.00 5.04
N ASP A 58 -8.78 -12.83 5.04
CA ASP A 58 -9.96 -12.53 5.84
C ASP A 58 -11.23 -12.48 4.97
N ILE A 59 -11.13 -12.86 3.70
CA ILE A 59 -12.24 -13.08 2.78
C ILE A 59 -13.07 -14.26 3.29
N THR A 60 -13.98 -13.96 4.20
CA THR A 60 -14.85 -14.93 4.85
C THR A 60 -16.31 -14.57 4.60
N THR A 61 -17.22 -15.45 5.00
CA THR A 61 -18.67 -15.17 5.01
C THR A 61 -18.99 -13.85 5.75
N ALA A 62 -18.16 -13.42 6.70
CA ALA A 62 -18.32 -12.16 7.40
C ALA A 62 -18.22 -10.93 6.49
N ALA A 63 -17.33 -10.93 5.50
CA ALA A 63 -17.20 -9.82 4.54
C ALA A 63 -18.46 -9.71 3.66
N LEU A 64 -19.02 -10.86 3.24
CA LEU A 64 -20.26 -10.90 2.47
C LEU A 64 -21.48 -10.50 3.31
N ILE A 65 -21.52 -10.89 4.58
CA ILE A 65 -22.56 -10.47 5.53
C ILE A 65 -22.43 -8.97 5.83
N ALA A 66 -21.22 -8.43 5.94
CA ALA A 66 -21.02 -7.00 6.19
C ALA A 66 -21.60 -6.14 5.05
N LEU A 67 -21.43 -6.58 3.80
CA LEU A 67 -21.92 -5.87 2.61
C LEU A 67 -23.41 -6.07 2.32
N ASN A 68 -23.99 -7.23 2.68
CA ASN A 68 -25.36 -7.57 2.24
C ASN A 68 -26.29 -8.04 3.37
N GLY A 69 -25.83 -8.03 4.61
CA GLY A 69 -26.54 -8.62 5.75
C GLY A 69 -26.56 -10.15 5.72
N GLU A 70 -27.25 -10.74 6.69
CA GLU A 70 -27.34 -12.20 6.84
C GLU A 70 -28.11 -12.85 5.66
N PRO A 71 -27.49 -13.78 4.91
CA PRO A 71 -28.15 -14.47 3.80
C PRO A 71 -29.33 -15.30 4.29
N LYS A 72 -30.45 -15.26 3.58
CA LYS A 72 -31.62 -16.10 3.86
C LYS A 72 -31.56 -17.40 3.05
N ALA A 73 -32.21 -18.45 3.54
CA ALA A 73 -32.33 -19.70 2.80
C ALA A 73 -32.95 -19.46 1.42
N GLY A 74 -32.30 -19.97 0.37
CA GLY A 74 -32.71 -19.77 -1.03
C GLY A 74 -32.28 -18.43 -1.64
N MET A 75 -31.63 -17.54 -0.88
CA MET A 75 -31.04 -16.32 -1.41
C MET A 75 -29.76 -16.65 -2.20
N ARG A 76 -29.64 -16.08 -3.39
CA ARG A 76 -28.40 -16.08 -4.16
C ARG A 76 -27.69 -14.75 -3.94
N LEU A 77 -26.39 -14.82 -3.64
CA LEU A 77 -25.51 -13.67 -3.57
C LEU A 77 -24.45 -13.80 -4.65
N ASP A 78 -24.36 -12.83 -5.53
CA ASP A 78 -23.27 -12.74 -6.50
C ASP A 78 -22.27 -11.68 -5.99
N ALA A 79 -21.00 -12.09 -5.87
CA ALA A 79 -19.92 -11.26 -5.37
C ALA A 79 -18.74 -11.29 -6.34
N THR A 80 -18.09 -10.14 -6.53
CA THR A 80 -16.83 -10.04 -7.28
C THR A 80 -15.68 -9.87 -6.29
N ILE A 81 -14.61 -10.63 -6.47
CA ILE A 81 -13.43 -10.56 -5.59
C ILE A 81 -12.21 -10.31 -6.46
N VAL A 82 -11.53 -9.19 -6.23
CA VAL A 82 -10.30 -8.82 -6.93
C VAL A 82 -9.17 -8.73 -5.92
N PHE A 83 -8.08 -9.45 -6.17
CA PHE A 83 -6.89 -9.42 -5.33
C PHE A 83 -5.95 -8.31 -5.79
N ASP A 84 -5.41 -7.57 -4.82
CA ASP A 84 -4.41 -6.52 -5.06
C ASP A 84 -3.35 -6.55 -3.94
N ALA A 85 -2.25 -5.84 -4.14
CA ALA A 85 -1.19 -5.66 -3.15
C ALA A 85 -0.99 -4.19 -2.83
N MET A 86 -1.02 -3.87 -1.54
CA MET A 86 -0.77 -2.52 -1.03
C MET A 86 0.19 -2.57 0.15
N THR A 87 0.85 -1.45 0.44
CA THR A 87 1.66 -1.33 1.65
C THR A 87 0.79 -1.39 2.90
N GLN A 88 1.38 -1.79 4.02
CA GLN A 88 0.67 -1.83 5.30
C GLN A 88 0.11 -0.46 5.72
N ASP A 89 0.80 0.64 5.38
CA ASP A 89 0.35 2.00 5.65
C ASP A 89 -0.86 2.39 4.78
N GLU A 90 -0.85 2.01 3.49
CA GLU A 90 -1.99 2.20 2.59
C GLU A 90 -3.21 1.42 3.08
N PHE A 91 -3.02 0.15 3.48
CA PHE A 91 -4.11 -0.65 4.06
C PHE A 91 -4.65 -0.05 5.36
N ALA A 92 -3.76 0.41 6.25
CA ALA A 92 -4.16 1.02 7.52
C ALA A 92 -4.94 2.33 7.35
N ALA A 93 -4.75 3.02 6.23
CA ALA A 93 -5.46 4.25 5.87
C ALA A 93 -6.83 3.99 5.22
N VAL A 94 -7.18 2.74 4.90
CA VAL A 94 -8.51 2.40 4.36
C VAL A 94 -9.55 2.58 5.48
N PRO A 95 -10.59 3.41 5.28
CA PRO A 95 -11.57 3.71 6.33
C PRO A 95 -12.51 2.54 6.68
N GLU A 96 -12.53 1.48 5.89
CA GLU A 96 -13.52 0.41 5.97
C GLU A 96 -12.85 -0.92 6.35
N TYR A 97 -13.14 -1.38 7.58
CA TYR A 97 -12.66 -2.59 8.27
C TYR A 97 -11.17 -2.65 8.67
N GLN A 98 -10.84 -1.96 9.78
CA GLN A 98 -9.89 -2.47 10.77
C GLN A 98 -10.59 -3.43 11.75
#